data_AF-A0A150HKI5-F1
#
_entry.id   AF-A0A150HKI5-F1
#
_cell.length_a   1.000
_cell.length_b   1.000
_cell.length_c   1.000
_cell.angle_alpha   90.00
_cell.angle_beta   90.00
_cell.angle_gamma   90.00
#
_symmetry.space_group_name_H-M   'P 1'
#
loop_
_entity.id
_entity.type
_entity.pdbx_description
1 polymer ?
#
loop_
_entity_poly.entity_id
_entity_poly.type
_entity_poly.pdbx_seq_one_letter_code
_entity_poly.pdbx_strand_id
1 'polypeptide(L)' 'MEMQELQALLSGQVQPEHICIKQLVALAHQHTLTTTTEYKLLENAVNVVLIHYLKQAQAYL' A
#
# COMPACT_ATOMS: atom_id res chain seq x y z
N MET A 1 -5.23 -2.42 10.15
CA MET A 1 -3.95 -2.61 9.46
C MET A 1 -2.88 -1.88 10.23
N GLU A 2 -1.73 -2.52 10.40
CA GLU A 2 -0.58 -1.99 11.13
C GLU A 2 0.57 -1.66 10.17
N MET A 3 1.49 -0.79 10.58
CA MET A 3 2.68 -0.45 9.76
C MET A 3 3.54 -1.67 9.41
N GLN A 4 3.55 -2.70 10.26
CA GLN A 4 4.28 -3.94 10.00
C GLN A 4 3.73 -4.72 8.80
N GLU A 5 2.42 -4.64 8.56
CA GLU A 5 1.77 -5.27 7.40
C GLU A 5 2.22 -4.60 6.10
N LEU A 6 2.39 -3.27 6.11
CA LEU A 6 2.94 -2.52 4.98
C LEU A 6 4.41 -2.88 4.71
N GLN A 7 5.21 -3.08 5.77
CA GLN A 7 6.59 -3.53 5.61
C GLN A 7 6.65 -4.95 5.02
N ALA A 8 5.76 -5.84 5.44
CA ALA A 8 5.65 -7.18 4.89
C ALA A 8 5.22 -7.17 3.41
N LEU A 9 4.32 -6.28 3.02
CA LEU A 9 3.98 -6.02 1.61
C LEU A 9 5.20 -5.58 0.81
N LEU A 10 5.92 -4.55 1.27
CA LEU A 10 7.09 -4.03 0.57
C LEU A 10 8.25 -5.02 0.51
N SER A 11 8.32 -5.94 1.47
CA SER A 11 9.30 -7.03 1.49
C SER A 11 8.86 -8.24 0.64
N GLY A 12 7.68 -8.20 0.03
CA GLY A 12 7.13 -9.29 -0.79
C GLY A 12 6.60 -10.48 0.02
N GLN A 13 6.51 -10.38 1.34
CA GLN A 13 5.97 -11.43 2.21
C GLN A 13 4.44 -11.48 2.14
N VAL A 14 3.80 -10.34 1.88
CA VAL A 14 2.36 -10.23 1.65
C VAL A 14 2.13 -9.80 0.21
N GLN A 15 1.27 -10.53 -0.50
CA GLN A 15 0.88 -10.14 -1.85
C GLN A 15 -0.05 -8.91 -1.82
N PRO A 16 0.01 -8.01 -2.83
CA PRO A 16 -0.83 -6.81 -2.85
C PRO A 16 -2.33 -7.07 -2.77
N GLU A 17 -2.78 -8.24 -3.28
CA GLU A 17 -4.17 -8.70 -3.30
C GLU A 17 -4.76 -8.91 -1.90
N HIS A 18 -3.90 -9.20 -0.92
CA HIS A 18 -4.31 -9.45 0.46
C HIS A 18 -4.43 -8.15 1.28
N ILE A 19 -4.03 -7.00 0.72
CA ILE A 19 -4.10 -5.72 1.41
C ILE A 19 -5.51 -5.15 1.31
N CYS A 20 -6.11 -4.87 2.47
CA CYS A 20 -7.41 -4.21 2.51
C CYS A 20 -7.29 -2.73 2.11
N ILE A 21 -7.63 -2.40 0.87
CA ILE A 21 -7.56 -1.02 0.31
C ILE A 21 -8.29 -0.01 1.21
N LYS A 22 -9.47 -0.37 1.75
CA LYS A 22 -10.23 0.53 2.64
C LYS A 22 -9.45 0.91 3.90
N GLN A 23 -8.73 -0.05 4.49
CA GLN A 23 -7.89 0.20 5.65
C GLN A 23 -6.63 0.97 5.28
N LEU A 24 -6.06 0.73 4.10
CA LEU A 24 -4.91 1.47 3.57
C LEU A 24 -5.20 2.94 3.36
N VAL A 25 -6.35 3.27 2.76
CA VAL A 25 -6.79 4.67 2.61
C VAL A 25 -7.05 5.31 3.97
N ALA A 26 -7.70 4.60 4.90
CA ALA A 26 -7.95 5.11 6.24
C ALA A 26 -6.64 5.41 7.00
N LEU A 27 -5.64 4.53 6.89
CA LEU A 27 -4.33 4.73 7.52
C LEU A 27 -3.56 5.90 6.86
N ALA A 28 -3.61 6.02 5.53
CA ALA A 28 -3.00 7.14 4.81
C ALA A 28 -3.59 8.50 5.24
N HIS A 29 -4.89 8.57 5.51
CA HIS A 29 -5.51 9.80 6.04
C HIS A 29 -5.07 10.16 7.45
N GLN A 30 -4.59 9.20 8.24
CA GLN A 30 -4.10 9.44 9.61
C GLN A 30 -2.65 9.95 9.63
N HIS A 31 -1.87 9.67 8.59
CA HIS A 31 -0.47 10.07 8.47
C HIS A 31 -0.30 11.07 7.32
N THR A 32 -0.43 12.36 7.61
CA THR A 32 -0.39 13.43 6.58
C THR A 32 0.95 14.16 6.49
N LEU A 33 1.86 13.94 7.45
CA LEU A 33 3.18 14.57 7.46
C LEU A 33 4.14 13.88 6.50
N THR A 34 4.31 14.48 5.32
CA THR A 34 5.11 13.95 4.20
C THR A 34 6.59 13.74 4.50
N THR A 35 7.12 14.37 5.55
CA THR A 35 8.52 14.26 5.96
C THR A 35 8.81 13.02 6.83
N THR A 36 7.77 12.32 7.29
CA THR A 36 7.90 11.18 8.19
C THR A 36 8.24 9.88 7.47
N THR A 37 8.89 8.97 8.18
CA THR A 37 9.18 7.62 7.67
C THR A 37 7.89 6.82 7.46
N GLU A 38 6.91 6.99 8.35
CA GLU A 38 5.59 6.37 8.26
C GLU A 38 4.85 6.80 6.99
N TYR A 39 4.89 8.08 6.65
CA TYR A 39 4.30 8.58 5.41
C TYR A 39 4.94 7.92 4.18
N LYS A 40 6.27 7.88 4.12
CA LYS A 40 7.00 7.24 3.00
C LYS A 40 6.67 5.76 2.88
N LEU A 41 6.54 5.07 4.02
CA LEU A 41 6.14 3.66 4.05
C LEU A 41 4.74 3.47 3.44
N LEU A 42 3.79 4.32 3.85
CA LEU A 42 2.42 4.33 3.33
C LEU A 42 2.38 4.64 1.83
N GLU A 43 3.07 5.70 1.40
CA GLU A 43 3.16 6.10 -0.01
C GLU A 43 3.66 4.95 -0.89
N ASN A 44 4.74 4.29 -0.48
CA ASN A 44 5.29 3.15 -1.20
C ASN A 44 4.31 1.97 -1.24
N ALA A 45 3.65 1.66 -0.13
CA ALA A 45 2.67 0.58 -0.07
C ALA A 45 1.45 0.86 -0.97
N VAL A 46 0.93 2.09 -0.96
CA VAL A 46 -0.15 2.53 -1.86
C VAL A 46 0.27 2.36 -3.32
N ASN A 47 1.47 2.81 -3.67
CA ASN A 47 1.98 2.67 -5.05
C ASN A 47 2.06 1.20 -5.49
N VAL A 48 2.59 0.31 -4.64
CA VAL A 48 2.67 -1.12 -4.95
C VAL A 48 1.29 -1.72 -5.21
N VAL A 49 0.31 -1.43 -4.33
CA VAL A 49 -1.06 -1.94 -4.47
C VAL A 49 -1.72 -1.41 -5.75
N LEU A 50 -1.61 -0.10 -6.02
CA LEU A 50 -2.19 0.51 -7.21
C LEU A 50 -1.56 -0.05 -8.50
N ILE A 51 -0.23 -0.15 -8.56
CA ILE A 51 0.47 -0.71 -9.73
C ILE A 51 0.04 -2.15 -9.98
N HIS A 52 -0.13 -2.95 -8.92
CA HIS A 52 -0.56 -4.34 -9.06
C HIS A 52 -1.95 -4.43 -9.71
N TYR A 53 -2.93 -3.68 -9.22
CA TYR A 53 -4.28 -3.69 -9.80
C TYR A 53 -4.34 -3.05 -11.20
N LEU A 54 -3.53 -2.01 -11.46
CA LEU A 54 -3.43 -1.42 -12.79
C LEU A 54 -2.87 -2.41 -13.81
N LYS A 55 -1.84 -3.18 -13.44
CA LYS A 55 -1.29 -4.25 -14.29
C LYS A 55 -2.32 -5.34 -14.57
N GLN A 56 -3.07 -5.76 -13.54
CA GLN A 56 -4.16 -6.71 -13.74
C GLN A 56 -5.20 -6.15 -14.72
N ALA A 57 -5.70 -4.94 -14.49
CA ALA A 57 -6.69 -4.30 -15.36
C ALA A 57 -6.17 -4.15 -16.80
N GLN A 58 -4.90 -3.79 -16.98
CA GLN A 58 -4.27 -3.72 -18.30
C GLN A 58 -4.21 -5.08 -19.00
N ALA A 59 -3.98 -6.17 -18.28
CA ALA A 59 -3.95 -7.51 -18.87
C ALA A 59 -5.34 -8.01 -19.32
N TYR A 60 -6.42 -7.41 -18.83
CA TYR A 60 -7.80 -7.71 -19.23
C TYR A 60 -8.29 -6.85 -20.41
N LEU A 61 -7.55 -5.81 -20.81
CA LEU A 61 -7.86 -4.90 -21.93
C LEU A 61 -7.04 -5.25 -23.17
#